data_AF-A0AA38XVD8-F1
#
_entry.id   AF-A0AA38XVD8-F1
#
_cell.length_a   1.000
_cell.length_b   1.000
_cell.length_c   1.000
_cell.angle_alpha   90.00
_cell.angle_beta   90.00
_cell.angle_gamma   90.00
#
_symmetry.space_group_name_H-M   'P 1'
#
loop_
_entity.id
_entity.type
_entity.pdbx_description
1 polymer ?
#
loop_
_entity_poly.entity_id
_entity_poly.type
_entity_poly.pdbx_seq_one_letter_code
_entity_poly.pdbx_strand_id
1 'polypeptide(L)'
;MSGSIGDWTAMYRHALDSLEPGGWLEIQEFEVWFYSQNPAGLPDDSAIAKWQKLIDEGSVALGRRLNYAAQFKHHLEEAGFVDIQTHVIKVYGLKIESFER
;
A
#
# COMPACT_ATOMS: atom_id res chain seq x y z
N MET A 1 -3.18 2.69 5.36
CA MET A 1 -4.58 2.25 5.11
C MET A 1 -4.69 0.75 4.89
N SER A 2 -3.69 0.11 4.27
CA SER A 2 -3.67 -1.35 4.10
C SER A 2 -3.87 -2.07 5.45
N GLY A 3 -4.62 -3.17 5.45
CA GLY A 3 -5.01 -3.89 6.67
C GLY A 3 -6.30 -3.43 7.35
N SER A 4 -6.84 -2.26 7.00
CA SER A 4 -8.07 -1.73 7.61
C SER A 4 -9.32 -1.86 6.73
N ILE A 5 -9.14 -2.07 5.42
CA ILE A 5 -10.21 -2.10 4.42
C ILE A 5 -10.29 -3.51 3.82
N GLY A 6 -11.51 -4.04 3.73
CA GLY A 6 -11.77 -5.37 3.17
C GLY A 6 -12.31 -5.36 1.75
N ASP A 7 -13.05 -4.32 1.37
CA ASP A 7 -13.53 -4.10 0.00
C ASP A 7 -13.08 -2.71 -0.47
N TRP A 8 -11.98 -2.70 -1.20
CA TRP A 8 -11.37 -1.48 -1.71
C TRP A 8 -12.09 -0.91 -2.92
N THR A 9 -12.61 -1.76 -3.81
CA THR A 9 -13.38 -1.30 -4.98
C THR A 9 -14.65 -0.59 -4.54
N ALA A 10 -15.35 -1.11 -3.52
CA ALA A 10 -16.49 -0.42 -2.94
C ALA A 10 -16.09 0.94 -2.33
N MET A 11 -15.00 1.00 -1.56
CA MET A 11 -14.50 2.26 -1.00
C MET A 11 -14.18 3.29 -2.09
N TYR A 12 -13.51 2.86 -3.16
CA TYR A 12 -13.19 3.73 -4.29
C TYR A 12 -14.41 4.17 -5.07
N ARG A 13 -15.42 3.32 -5.27
CA ARG A 13 -16.70 3.75 -5.87
C ARG A 13 -17.36 4.85 -5.06
N HIS A 14 -17.41 4.69 -3.73
CA HIS A 14 -17.94 5.73 -2.86
C HIS A 14 -17.13 7.03 -2.92
N ALA A 15 -15.80 6.94 -3.02
CA ALA A 15 -14.95 8.11 -3.22
C ALA A 15 -15.27 8.79 -4.56
N LEU A 16 -15.40 8.02 -5.65
CA LEU A 16 -15.72 8.54 -6.98
C LEU A 16 -17.09 9.23 -7.03
N ASP A 17 -18.12 8.61 -6.45
CA ASP A 17 -19.48 9.17 -6.36
C ASP A 17 -19.54 10.49 -5.57
N SER A 18 -18.55 10.72 -4.71
CA SER A 18 -18.45 11.93 -3.87
C SER A 18 -17.63 13.05 -4.50
N LEU A 19 -16.99 12.81 -5.66
CA LEU A 19 -16.19 13.81 -6.36
C LEU A 19 -17.06 14.63 -7.31
N GLU A 20 -16.80 15.93 -7.36
CA GLU A 20 -17.29 16.79 -8.44
C GLU A 20 -16.65 16.39 -9.79
N PRO A 21 -17.30 16.66 -10.93
CA PRO A 21 -16.72 16.40 -12.24
C PRO A 21 -15.33 17.05 -12.39
N GLY A 22 -14.32 16.22 -12.69
CA GLY A 22 -12.91 16.64 -12.81
C GLY A 22 -12.10 16.62 -11.49
N GLY A 23 -12.70 16.17 -10.37
CA GLY A 23 -12.01 15.97 -9.11
C GLY A 23 -11.02 14.80 -9.14
N TRP A 24 -10.09 14.79 -8.18
CA TRP A 24 -9.03 13.78 -8.05
C TRP A 24 -9.08 13.08 -6.70
N LEU A 25 -8.79 11.79 -6.68
CA LEU A 25 -8.48 11.02 -5.48
C LEU A 25 -6.97 10.79 -5.41
N GLU A 26 -6.35 11.18 -4.30
CA GLU A 26 -4.95 10.88 -4.01
C GLU A 26 -4.86 9.81 -2.91
N ILE A 27 -4.01 8.81 -3.13
CA ILE A 27 -3.73 7.74 -2.17
C ILE A 27 -2.22 7.69 -1.96
N GLN A 28 -1.79 7.83 -0.71
CA GLN A 28 -0.41 7.63 -0.30
C GLN A 28 -0.34 6.49 0.70
N GLU A 29 0.47 5.49 0.38
CA GLU A 29 0.66 4.31 1.22
C GLU A 29 2.10 3.78 1.07
N PHE A 30 2.61 3.14 2.11
CA PHE A 30 3.87 2.42 2.05
C PHE A 30 3.66 0.94 1.74
N GLU A 31 4.63 0.31 1.10
CA GLU A 31 4.64 -1.13 0.93
C GLU A 31 4.98 -1.82 2.25
N VAL A 32 4.18 -2.81 2.65
CA VAL A 32 4.33 -3.48 3.95
C VAL A 32 5.51 -4.47 3.96
N TRP A 33 5.94 -4.91 2.78
CA TRP A 33 7.08 -5.82 2.66
C TRP A 33 8.40 -5.11 2.92
N PHE A 34 9.27 -5.81 3.65
CA PHE A 34 10.62 -5.36 3.90
C PHE A 34 11.53 -5.77 2.76
N TYR A 35 12.39 -4.84 2.34
CA TYR A 35 13.39 -5.06 1.31
C TYR A 35 14.79 -4.77 1.85
N SER A 36 15.76 -5.54 1.36
CA SER A 36 17.17 -5.36 1.71
C SER A 36 17.85 -4.44 0.70
N GLN A 37 18.75 -3.58 1.18
CA GLN A 37 19.68 -2.85 0.31
C GLN A 37 20.89 -3.71 -0.11
N ASN A 38 21.07 -4.89 0.49
CA ASN A 38 22.08 -5.84 0.06
C ASN A 38 21.74 -6.36 -1.35
N PRO A 39 22.69 -6.36 -2.31
CA PRO A 39 22.48 -6.93 -3.64
C PRO A 39 21.99 -8.38 -3.63
N ALA A 40 22.36 -9.17 -2.62
CA ALA A 40 21.88 -10.54 -2.44
C ALA A 40 20.40 -10.64 -2.00
N GLY A 41 19.76 -9.51 -1.68
CA GLY A 41 18.37 -9.47 -1.24
C GLY A 41 18.20 -9.79 0.25
N LEU A 42 16.94 -10.05 0.62
CA LEU A 42 16.55 -10.50 1.95
C LEU A 42 16.51 -12.04 1.96
N PRO A 43 17.22 -12.74 2.86
CA PRO A 43 17.18 -14.19 2.92
C PRO A 43 15.77 -14.71 3.23
N ASP A 44 15.33 -15.73 2.49
CA ASP A 44 13.99 -16.32 2.62
C ASP A 44 13.73 -16.99 3.97
N ASP A 45 14.79 -17.46 4.62
CA ASP A 45 14.79 -18.10 5.93
C ASP A 45 14.97 -17.10 7.10
N SER A 46 15.14 -15.82 6.79
CA SER A 46 15.27 -14.78 7.82
C SER A 46 13.97 -14.62 8.63
N ALA A 47 14.12 -14.20 9.88
CA ALA A 47 12.97 -13.96 10.77
C ALA A 47 11.99 -12.92 10.18
N ILE A 48 12.49 -11.91 9.47
CA ILE A 48 11.67 -10.87 8.85
C ILE A 48 10.93 -11.39 7.61
N ALA A 49 11.56 -12.22 6.78
CA ALA A 49 10.88 -12.90 5.67
C ALA A 49 9.76 -13.82 6.16
N LYS A 50 9.98 -14.53 7.27
CA LYS A 50 8.94 -15.33 7.93
C LYS A 50 7.82 -14.45 8.49
N TRP A 51 8.16 -13.38 9.20
CA TRP A 51 7.18 -12.48 9.80
C TRP A 51 6.27 -11.82 8.75
N GLN A 52 6.81 -11.32 7.64
CA GLN A 52 6.01 -10.65 6.60
C GLN A 52 5.09 -11.63 5.84
N LYS A 53 5.47 -12.92 5.73
CA LYS A 53 4.60 -13.97 5.17
C LYS A 53 3.43 -14.24 6.11
N LEU A 54 3.71 -14.48 7.40
CA LEU A 54 2.69 -14.78 8.40
C LEU A 54 1.70 -13.62 8.61
N ILE A 55 2.19 -12.37 8.59
CA ILE A 55 1.31 -11.21 8.74
C ILE A 55 0.39 -11.05 7.51
N ASP A 56 0.90 -11.31 6.28
CA ASP A 56 0.09 -11.25 5.07
C ASP A 56 -0.98 -12.36 5.08
N GLU A 57 -0.59 -13.61 5.37
CA GLU A 57 -1.51 -14.75 5.53
C GLU A 57 -2.61 -14.46 6.54
N GLY A 58 -2.26 -13.97 7.74
CA GLY A 58 -3.22 -13.60 8.76
C GLY A 58 -4.15 -12.47 8.31
N SER A 59 -3.62 -11.45 7.65
CA SER A 59 -4.41 -10.31 7.17
C SER A 59 -5.38 -10.71 6.05
N VAL A 60 -4.99 -11.62 5.16
CA VAL A 60 -5.85 -12.20 4.13
C VAL A 60 -6.97 -13.02 4.77
N ALA A 61 -6.65 -13.85 5.78
CA ALA A 61 -7.65 -14.63 6.49
C ALA A 61 -8.69 -13.75 7.22
N LEU A 62 -8.29 -12.56 7.67
CA LEU A 62 -9.19 -11.55 8.24
C LEU A 62 -9.97 -10.75 7.18
N GLY A 63 -9.75 -11.02 5.90
CA GLY A 63 -10.39 -10.33 4.78
C GLY A 63 -9.92 -8.88 4.61
N ARG A 64 -8.76 -8.51 5.17
CA ARG A 64 -8.21 -7.15 5.10
C ARG A 64 -6.71 -7.23 4.88
N ARG A 65 -6.30 -7.49 3.64
CA ARG A 65 -4.90 -7.72 3.29
C ARG A 65 -4.03 -6.50 3.64
N LEU A 66 -2.92 -6.75 4.33
CA LEU A 66 -1.92 -5.74 4.66
C LEU A 66 -0.99 -5.44 3.47
N ASN A 67 -0.50 -6.46 2.77
CA ASN A 67 0.35 -6.23 1.60
C ASN A 67 -0.49 -5.90 0.35
N TYR A 68 -1.01 -4.68 0.28
CA TYR A 68 -2.01 -4.30 -0.72
C TYR A 68 -1.52 -3.28 -1.76
N ALA A 69 -0.40 -2.59 -1.53
CA ALA A 69 0.00 -1.42 -2.33
C ALA A 69 0.04 -1.66 -3.85
N ALA A 70 0.51 -2.82 -4.29
CA ALA A 70 0.55 -3.18 -5.71
C ALA A 70 -0.83 -3.29 -6.39
N GLN A 71 -1.90 -3.39 -5.61
CA GLN A 71 -3.28 -3.59 -6.11
C GLN A 71 -4.06 -2.29 -6.26
N PHE A 72 -3.52 -1.14 -5.84
CA PHE A 72 -4.26 0.13 -5.87
C PHE A 72 -4.72 0.53 -7.26
N LYS A 73 -3.80 0.52 -8.24
CA LYS A 73 -4.13 0.89 -9.61
C LYS A 73 -5.26 0.04 -10.17
N HIS A 74 -5.16 -1.27 -10.03
CA HIS A 74 -6.16 -2.21 -10.53
C HIS A 74 -7.55 -1.93 -9.96
N HIS A 75 -7.69 -1.77 -8.64
CA HIS A 75 -9.01 -1.55 -8.04
C HIS A 75 -9.55 -0.12 -8.26
N LEU A 76 -8.69 0.88 -8.50
CA LEU A 76 -9.12 2.18 -8.98
C LEU A 76 -9.73 2.08 -10.39
N GLU A 77 -9.12 1.31 -11.29
CA GLU A 77 -9.65 1.04 -12.63
C GLU A 77 -11.01 0.33 -12.53
N GLU A 78 -11.14 -0.70 -11.68
CA GLU A 78 -12.41 -1.41 -11.45
C GLU A 78 -13.52 -0.55 -10.82
N ALA A 79 -13.13 0.49 -10.07
CA ALA A 79 -14.05 1.45 -9.50
C ALA A 79 -14.50 2.52 -10.51
N GLY A 80 -13.83 2.64 -11.67
CA GLY A 80 -14.18 3.58 -12.74
C GLY A 80 -13.34 4.85 -12.77
N PHE A 81 -12.24 4.94 -12.00
CA PHE A 81 -11.29 6.04 -12.15
C PHE A 81 -10.56 5.96 -13.49
N VAL A 82 -10.23 7.13 -14.02
CA VAL A 82 -9.46 7.31 -15.26
C VAL A 82 -8.17 8.09 -14.98
N ASP A 83 -7.27 8.17 -15.96
CA ASP A 83 -6.02 8.94 -15.88
C ASP A 83 -5.13 8.62 -14.66
N ILE A 84 -5.18 7.37 -14.19
CA ILE A 84 -4.51 6.93 -12.96
C ILE A 84 -2.99 7.02 -13.10
N GLN A 85 -2.36 7.83 -12.24
CA GLN A 85 -0.92 7.97 -12.11
C GLN A 85 -0.40 7.20 -10.90
N THR A 86 0.81 6.65 -10.99
CA THR A 86 1.44 5.93 -9.87
C THR A 86 2.90 6.34 -9.76
N HIS A 87 3.30 6.72 -8.54
CA HIS A 87 4.67 7.09 -8.22
C HIS A 87 5.18 6.21 -7.08
N VAL A 88 6.12 5.31 -7.39
CA VAL A 88 6.80 4.50 -6.38
C VAL A 88 8.06 5.23 -5.95
N ILE A 89 8.10 5.67 -4.70
CA ILE A 89 9.23 6.40 -4.14
C ILE A 89 10.02 5.47 -3.22
N LYS A 90 11.27 5.19 -3.57
CA LYS A 90 12.19 4.50 -2.67
C LYS A 90 12.70 5.49 -1.62
N VAL A 91 12.38 5.24 -0.36
CA VAL A 91 12.85 6.07 0.76
C VAL A 91 14.29 5.68 1.10
N TYR A 92 15.24 6.58 0.84
CA TYR A 92 16.63 6.47 1.29
C TYR A 92 16.83 7.39 2.49
N GLY A 93 17.27 6.83 3.63
CA GLY A 93 17.78 7.59 4.77
C GLY A 93 16.90 8.74 5.24
N LEU A 94 15.93 8.47 6.10
CA LEU A 94 15.30 9.51 6.91
C LEU A 94 16.39 10.15 7.78
N LYS A 95 16.88 11.33 7.40
CA LYS A 95 17.39 12.27 8.40
C LYS A 95 16.19 12.67 9.22
N ILE A 96 16.01 12.01 10.36
CA ILE A 96 15.12 12.51 11.40
C ILE A 96 15.80 13.76 11.94
N GLU A 97 15.53 14.90 11.32
CA GLU A 97 15.82 16.18 11.97
C GLU A 97 14.85 16.25 13.15
N SER A 98 15.40 16.02 14.35
CA SER A 98 14.70 16.27 15.59
C SER A 98 14.27 17.73 15.59
N PHE A 99 12.96 17.98 15.49
CA PHE A 99 12.40 19.25 15.92
C PHE A 99 12.58 19.33 17.43
N GLU A 100 13.70 19.91 17.87
CA GLU A 100 13.82 20.44 19.21
C GLU A 100 12.76 21.54 19.35
N ARG A 101 11.95 21.41 20.41
CA ARG A 101 10.98 22.43 20.82
C ARG A 101 11.67 23.57 21.53
#